data_AF-A0A3R9VCH5-F1
#
_entry.id   AF-A0A3R9VCH5-F1
#
_cell.length_a   1.000
_cell.length_b   1.000
_cell.length_c   1.000
_cell.angle_alpha   90.00
_cell.angle_beta   90.00
_cell.angle_gamma   90.00
#
_symmetry.space_group_name_H-M   'P 1'
#
loop_
_entity.id
_entity.type
_entity.pdbx_description
1 polymer ?
#
loop_
_entity_poly.entity_id
_entity_poly.type
_entity_poly.pdbx_seq_one_letter_code
_entity_poly.pdbx_strand_id
1 'polypeptide(L)'
;MATYPEYMVAPIRQDLVEAGFEQLMTPEEVDTALNDQSGTVLVAVNSVCGCAAAKARPALKMAVSSSEKKPAKLVTVFAGMETEAVAKAREHMLPYPPSSPCIALFKDGELVHMIERYHIEGNDLMRIVNNLQGAFEEYC
;
A
#
# COMPACT_ATOMS: atom_id res chain seq x y z
N MET A 1 -17.89 -9.60 11.83
CA MET A 1 -16.92 -9.31 10.75
C MET A 1 -16.03 -10.52 10.66
N ALA A 2 -16.05 -11.25 9.54
CA ALA A 2 -15.32 -12.51 9.43
C ALA A 2 -13.83 -12.22 9.23
N THR A 3 -13.09 -12.20 10.33
CA THR A 3 -11.62 -12.17 10.35
C THR A 3 -11.12 -13.47 9.74
N TYR A 4 -10.21 -13.40 8.76
CA TYR A 4 -9.58 -14.60 8.22
C TYR A 4 -8.72 -15.27 9.29
N PRO A 5 -8.61 -16.62 9.30
CA PRO A 5 -7.71 -17.29 10.25
C PRO A 5 -6.27 -16.80 10.10
N GLU A 6 -5.59 -16.59 11.23
CA GLU A 6 -4.23 -16.00 11.24
C GLU A 6 -3.23 -16.79 10.37
N TYR A 7 -3.31 -18.12 10.38
CA TYR A 7 -2.43 -18.98 9.57
C TYR A 7 -2.59 -18.75 8.05
N MET A 8 -3.73 -18.22 7.60
CA MET A 8 -4.00 -17.93 6.19
C MET A 8 -3.44 -16.57 5.78
N VAL A 9 -3.49 -15.58 6.67
CA VAL A 9 -3.07 -14.20 6.38
C VAL A 9 -1.61 -13.94 6.70
N ALA A 10 -1.03 -14.65 7.67
CA ALA A 10 0.39 -14.57 8.00
C ALA A 10 1.32 -14.65 6.78
N PRO A 11 1.20 -15.63 5.86
CA PRO A 11 2.05 -15.67 4.66
C PRO A 11 1.78 -14.52 3.68
N ILE A 12 0.55 -14.00 3.63
CA ILE A 12 0.17 -12.89 2.74
C ILE A 12 0.75 -11.57 3.26
N ARG A 13 0.76 -11.39 4.58
CA ARG A 13 1.43 -10.29 5.26
C ARG A 13 2.94 -10.37 5.07
N GLN A 14 3.52 -11.55 5.27
CA GLN A 14 4.95 -11.80 5.16
C GLN A 14 5.49 -11.47 3.76
N ASP A 15 4.72 -11.74 2.70
CA ASP A 15 5.09 -11.46 1.32
C ASP A 15 5.47 -9.98 1.05
N LEU A 16 4.82 -9.03 1.73
CA LEU A 16 5.19 -7.61 1.65
C LEU A 16 6.30 -7.24 2.64
N VAL A 17 6.33 -7.85 3.83
CA VAL A 17 7.41 -7.62 4.81
C VAL A 17 8.77 -8.03 4.26
N GLU A 18 8.84 -9.16 3.56
CA GLU A 18 10.07 -9.62 2.90
C GLU A 18 10.54 -8.64 1.81
N ALA A 19 9.64 -7.81 1.29
CA ALA A 19 9.95 -6.73 0.35
C ALA A 19 10.30 -5.39 1.03
N GLY A 20 10.39 -5.37 2.36
CA GLY A 20 10.76 -4.20 3.15
C GLY A 20 9.60 -3.35 3.64
N PHE A 21 8.34 -3.82 3.53
CA PHE A 21 7.19 -3.11 4.08
C PHE A 21 7.05 -3.34 5.59
N GLU A 22 6.85 -2.26 6.34
CA GLU A 22 6.46 -2.31 7.75
C GLU A 22 4.94 -2.53 7.87
N GLN A 23 4.53 -3.47 8.72
CA GLN A 23 3.11 -3.73 8.98
C GLN A 23 2.60 -2.74 10.02
N LEU A 24 1.57 -1.97 9.68
CA LEU A 24 0.87 -1.09 10.61
C LEU A 24 -0.41 -1.79 11.06
N MET A 25 -0.49 -2.09 12.35
CA MET A 25 -1.57 -2.84 12.96
C MET A 25 -2.54 -1.96 13.75
N THR A 26 -2.12 -0.76 14.16
CA THR A 26 -2.97 0.17 14.92
C THR A 26 -3.17 1.52 14.21
N PRO A 27 -4.24 2.26 14.55
CA PRO A 27 -4.44 3.62 14.03
C PRO A 27 -3.29 4.57 14.36
N GLU A 28 -2.68 4.44 15.54
CA GLU A 28 -1.57 5.29 15.98
C GLU A 28 -0.33 5.06 15.14
N GLU A 29 -0.03 3.81 14.77
CA GLU A 29 1.07 3.47 13.86
C GLU A 29 0.84 4.09 12.47
N VAL A 30 -0.41 4.08 11.99
CA VAL A 30 -0.79 4.73 10.73
C VAL A 30 -0.62 6.24 10.81
N ASP A 31 -1.14 6.90 11.84
CA ASP A 31 -0.97 8.33 12.02
C ASP A 31 0.50 8.73 12.14
N THR A 32 1.30 7.94 12.85
CA THR A 32 2.72 8.20 13.01
C THR A 32 3.45 8.07 11.68
N ALA A 33 3.10 7.07 10.87
CA ALA A 33 3.71 6.86 9.57
C ALA A 33 3.29 7.94 8.55
N LEU A 34 2.01 8.35 8.54
CA LEU A 34 1.47 9.23 7.49
C LEU A 34 1.54 10.72 7.84
N ASN A 35 1.58 11.10 9.11
CA ASN A 35 1.81 12.49 9.50
C ASN A 35 3.29 12.88 9.54
N ASP A 36 4.19 11.98 9.12
CA ASP A 36 5.60 12.32 8.95
C ASP A 36 5.73 13.40 7.87
N GLN A 37 6.18 14.59 8.30
CA GLN A 37 6.38 15.75 7.43
C GLN A 37 7.71 15.71 6.68
N SER A 38 8.40 14.57 6.69
CA SER A 38 9.69 14.42 6.04
C SER A 38 9.75 13.19 5.13
N GLY A 39 9.88 13.45 3.84
CA GLY A 39 10.13 12.42 2.83
C GLY A 39 8.85 11.77 2.33
N THR A 40 8.97 10.55 1.82
CA THR A 40 7.90 9.87 1.09
C THR A 40 7.52 8.54 1.73
N VAL A 41 6.22 8.27 1.80
CA VAL A 41 5.66 7.07 2.43
C VAL A 41 4.76 6.36 1.43
N LEU A 42 5.15 5.15 1.03
CA LEU A 42 4.33 4.28 0.20
C LEU A 42 3.47 3.38 1.06
N VAL A 43 2.16 3.49 0.93
CA VAL A 43 1.18 2.74 1.68
C VAL A 43 0.52 1.70 0.76
N ALA A 44 0.63 0.43 1.15
CA ALA A 44 -0.08 -0.67 0.51
C ALA A 44 -1.26 -1.11 1.37
N VAL A 45 -2.49 -0.84 0.93
CA VAL A 45 -3.70 -1.44 1.52
C VAL A 45 -3.85 -2.85 0.95
N ASN A 46 -3.25 -3.81 1.65
CA ASN A 46 -3.22 -5.21 1.27
C ASN A 46 -4.58 -5.88 1.49
N SER A 47 -4.79 -7.03 0.85
CA SER A 47 -6.04 -7.80 0.97
C SER A 47 -5.81 -9.25 0.55
N VAL A 48 -6.68 -10.17 0.99
CA VAL A 48 -6.72 -11.55 0.51
C VAL A 48 -7.24 -11.68 -0.94
N CYS A 49 -7.73 -10.61 -1.56
CA CYS A 49 -8.33 -10.66 -2.89
C CYS A 49 -7.32 -11.16 -3.96
N GLY A 50 -7.80 -11.92 -4.95
CA GLY A 50 -6.97 -12.47 -6.02
C GLY A 50 -6.21 -11.41 -6.82
N CYS A 51 -6.79 -10.22 -7.02
CA CYS A 51 -6.10 -9.11 -7.68
C CYS A 51 -4.94 -8.54 -6.84
N ALA A 52 -5.00 -8.63 -5.50
CA ALA A 52 -3.89 -8.27 -4.63
C ALA A 52 -2.72 -9.25 -4.78
N ALA A 53 -3.02 -10.54 -4.88
CA ALA A 53 -2.03 -11.60 -5.09
C ALA A 53 -1.38 -11.56 -6.47
N ALA A 54 -2.18 -11.39 -7.52
CA ALA A 54 -1.70 -11.47 -8.89
C ALA A 54 -1.07 -10.17 -9.41
N LYS A 55 -1.47 -9.02 -8.88
CA LYS A 55 -1.11 -7.72 -9.44
C LYS A 55 -0.51 -6.76 -8.41
N ALA A 56 -1.24 -6.42 -7.34
CA ALA A 56 -0.79 -5.36 -6.43
C ALA A 56 0.53 -5.68 -5.72
N ARG A 57 0.64 -6.85 -5.07
CA ARG A 57 1.85 -7.24 -4.34
C ARG A 57 3.04 -7.44 -5.28
N PRO A 58 2.93 -8.17 -6.42
CA PRO A 58 4.02 -8.26 -7.38
C PRO A 58 4.43 -6.88 -7.95
N ALA A 59 3.47 -5.99 -8.21
CA ALA A 59 3.75 -4.65 -8.73
C ALA A 59 4.56 -3.81 -7.74
N LEU A 60 4.16 -3.80 -6.46
CA LEU A 60 4.88 -3.11 -5.39
C LEU A 60 6.32 -3.62 -5.28
N LYS A 61 6.50 -4.94 -5.21
CA LYS A 61 7.83 -5.56 -5.12
C LYS A 61 8.71 -5.21 -6.31
N MET A 62 8.16 -5.28 -7.51
CA MET A 62 8.93 -5.01 -8.73
C MET A 62 9.24 -3.51 -8.84
N ALA A 63 8.28 -2.62 -8.61
CA ALA A 63 8.50 -1.18 -8.66
C ALA A 63 9.57 -0.74 -7.64
N VAL A 64 9.48 -1.20 -6.39
CA VAL A 64 10.46 -0.85 -5.34
C VAL A 64 11.85 -1.43 -5.63
N SER A 65 11.94 -2.65 -6.15
CA SER A 65 13.24 -3.28 -6.43
C SER A 65 13.93 -2.72 -7.67
N SER A 66 13.17 -2.30 -8.69
CA SER A 66 13.69 -1.85 -9.99
C SER A 66 13.73 -0.33 -10.19
N SER A 67 13.33 0.48 -9.20
CA SER A 67 13.43 1.94 -9.28
C SER A 67 14.74 2.46 -8.67
N GLU A 68 15.33 3.48 -9.28
CA GLU A 68 16.49 4.18 -8.72
C GLU A 68 16.08 5.06 -7.54
N LYS A 69 15.00 5.84 -7.72
CA LYS A 69 14.35 6.59 -6.65
C LYS A 69 13.33 5.73 -5.94
N LYS A 70 13.33 5.77 -4.61
CA LYS A 70 12.45 4.92 -3.79
C LYS A 70 11.80 5.75 -2.68
N PRO A 71 10.58 5.37 -2.28
CA PRO A 71 9.96 5.93 -1.09
C PRO A 71 10.85 5.74 0.13
N ALA A 72 10.91 6.75 1.01
CA ALA A 72 11.71 6.68 2.24
C ALA A 72 11.16 5.63 3.22
N LYS A 73 9.84 5.45 3.26
CA LYS A 73 9.16 4.43 4.05
C LYS A 73 8.21 3.60 3.18
N LEU A 74 8.17 2.31 3.47
CA LEU A 74 7.25 1.35 2.86
C LEU A 74 6.39 0.78 3.97
N VAL A 75 5.08 0.97 3.91
CA VAL A 75 4.16 0.53 4.98
C VAL A 75 2.95 -0.19 4.41
N THR A 76 2.37 -1.11 5.17
CA THR A 76 1.20 -1.87 4.75
C THR A 76 0.18 -2.03 5.87
N VAL A 77 -1.10 -1.93 5.51
CA VAL A 77 -2.25 -2.26 6.35
C VAL A 77 -3.05 -3.37 5.66
N PHE A 78 -3.68 -4.29 6.41
CA PHE A 78 -4.37 -5.43 5.81
C PHE A 78 -5.90 -5.30 5.91
N ALA A 79 -6.54 -4.99 4.78
CA ALA A 79 -7.99 -4.90 4.69
C ALA A 79 -8.67 -6.23 5.03
N GLY A 80 -9.52 -6.20 6.06
CA GLY A 80 -10.25 -7.36 6.59
C GLY A 80 -9.62 -7.98 7.84
N MET A 81 -8.44 -7.52 8.27
CA MET A 81 -7.80 -7.91 9.52
C MET A 81 -7.70 -6.70 10.47
N GLU A 82 -6.78 -5.77 10.21
CA GLU A 82 -6.57 -4.58 11.07
C GLU A 82 -7.54 -3.47 10.69
N THR A 83 -8.82 -3.72 10.98
CA THR A 83 -9.94 -2.88 10.53
C THR A 83 -9.77 -1.41 10.93
N GLU A 84 -9.28 -1.15 12.13
CA GLU A 84 -9.07 0.22 12.64
C GLU A 84 -7.89 0.91 11.95
N ALA A 85 -6.75 0.23 11.78
CA ALA A 85 -5.61 0.75 11.03
C ALA A 85 -5.97 1.05 9.56
N VAL A 86 -6.72 0.15 8.92
CA VAL A 86 -7.21 0.33 7.54
C VAL A 86 -8.18 1.50 7.44
N ALA A 87 -9.10 1.63 8.41
CA ALA A 87 -10.00 2.78 8.47
C ALA A 87 -9.21 4.07 8.59
N LYS A 88 -8.19 4.10 9.45
CA LYS A 88 -7.35 5.27 9.64
C LYS A 88 -6.57 5.64 8.39
N ALA A 89 -5.97 4.65 7.71
CA ALA A 89 -5.26 4.88 6.46
C ALA A 89 -6.18 5.45 5.38
N ARG A 90 -7.45 5.05 5.36
CA ARG A 90 -8.46 5.56 4.41
C ARG A 90 -8.88 7.00 4.68
N GLU A 91 -8.87 7.46 5.93
CA GLU A 91 -9.12 8.87 6.26
C GLU A 91 -8.07 9.78 5.60
N HIS A 92 -6.80 9.36 5.61
CA HIS A 92 -5.70 10.05 4.95
C HIS A 92 -5.75 9.98 3.42
N MET A 93 -6.51 9.03 2.86
CA MET A 93 -6.65 8.83 1.42
C MET A 93 -7.86 9.56 0.82
N LEU A 94 -8.54 10.42 1.57
CA LEU A 94 -9.65 11.21 1.03
C LEU A 94 -9.16 12.17 -0.08
N PRO A 95 -9.96 12.44 -1.12
CA PRO A 95 -11.36 12.07 -1.31
C PRO A 95 -11.58 10.71 -2.01
N TYR A 96 -10.55 9.87 -2.16
CA TYR A 96 -10.68 8.61 -2.89
C TYR A 96 -11.59 7.62 -2.14
N PRO A 97 -12.49 6.92 -2.85
CA PRO A 97 -13.40 5.98 -2.22
C PRO A 97 -12.63 4.78 -1.64
N PRO A 98 -13.07 4.23 -0.50
CA PRO A 98 -12.40 3.10 0.12
C PRO A 98 -12.46 1.88 -0.80
N SER A 99 -11.28 1.41 -1.23
CA SER A 99 -11.14 0.20 -2.03
C SER A 99 -10.02 -0.69 -1.48
N SER A 100 -9.98 -1.95 -1.93
CA SER A 100 -8.91 -2.88 -1.59
C SER A 100 -8.78 -3.97 -2.67
N PRO A 101 -7.57 -4.28 -3.14
CA PRO A 101 -6.31 -3.58 -2.82
C PRO A 101 -6.27 -2.16 -3.40
N CYS A 102 -5.53 -1.26 -2.75
CA CYS A 102 -5.15 0.05 -3.29
C CYS A 102 -3.76 0.44 -2.77
N ILE A 103 -3.12 1.40 -3.47
CA ILE A 103 -1.75 1.84 -3.17
C ILE A 103 -1.75 3.37 -3.16
N ALA A 104 -1.16 3.98 -2.13
CA ALA A 104 -1.04 5.42 -2.01
C ALA A 104 0.42 5.82 -1.79
N LEU A 105 0.84 6.94 -2.36
CA LEU A 105 2.12 7.58 -2.05
C LEU A 105 1.83 8.93 -1.39
N PHE A 106 2.45 9.12 -0.23
CA PHE A 106 2.45 10.37 0.49
C PHE A 106 3.81 11.03 0.40
N LYS A 107 3.83 12.35 0.37
CA LYS A 107 5.03 13.19 0.45
C LYS A 107 4.79 14.27 1.48
N ASP A 108 5.65 14.34 2.50
CA ASP A 108 5.59 15.34 3.56
C ASP A 108 4.20 15.44 4.23
N GLY A 109 3.52 14.31 4.37
CA GLY A 109 2.17 14.18 4.93
C GLY A 109 1.01 14.40 3.95
N GLU A 110 1.28 14.77 2.70
CA GLU A 110 0.25 14.98 1.67
C GLU A 110 0.14 13.80 0.72
N LEU A 111 -1.09 13.41 0.36
CA LEU A 111 -1.34 12.38 -0.65
C LEU A 111 -1.01 12.93 -2.04
N VAL A 112 0.07 12.43 -2.65
CA VAL A 112 0.55 12.87 -3.97
C VAL A 112 0.20 11.91 -5.09
N HIS A 113 0.00 10.63 -4.79
CA HIS A 113 -0.38 9.63 -5.81
C HIS A 113 -1.26 8.53 -5.23
N MET A 114 -2.20 8.02 -6.03
CA MET A 114 -3.13 6.97 -5.63
C MET A 114 -3.44 6.01 -6.78
N ILE A 115 -3.38 4.71 -6.52
CA ILE A 115 -3.80 3.64 -7.41
C ILE A 115 -4.96 2.89 -6.75
N GLU A 116 -6.17 3.17 -7.23
CA GLU A 116 -7.39 2.51 -6.77
C GLU A 116 -7.51 1.07 -7.30
N ARG A 117 -8.37 0.28 -6.65
CA ARG A 117 -8.67 -1.10 -7.06
C ARG A 117 -9.04 -1.24 -8.53
N TYR A 118 -9.85 -0.34 -9.09
CA TYR A 118 -10.25 -0.40 -10.50
C TYR A 118 -9.05 -0.33 -11.44
N HIS A 119 -8.05 0.49 -11.11
CA HIS A 119 -6.80 0.55 -11.87
C HIS A 119 -6.01 -0.76 -11.75
N ILE A 120 -5.95 -1.35 -10.56
CA ILE A 120 -5.26 -2.64 -10.36
C ILE A 120 -5.98 -3.77 -11.11
N GLU A 121 -7.31 -3.83 -11.05
CA GLU A 121 -8.09 -4.87 -11.71
C GLU A 121 -8.08 -4.74 -13.24
N GLY A 122 -8.20 -3.51 -13.76
CA GLY A 122 -8.31 -3.23 -15.18
C GLY A 122 -6.99 -3.20 -15.95
N ASN A 123 -5.84 -3.12 -15.29
CA ASN A 123 -4.54 -3.04 -15.95
C ASN A 123 -3.70 -4.30 -15.77
N ASP A 124 -2.72 -4.50 -16.65
CA ASP A 124 -1.70 -5.52 -16.49
C ASP A 124 -0.65 -5.12 -15.43
N LEU A 125 0.15 -6.10 -15.01
CA LEU A 125 1.16 -5.93 -13.97
C LEU A 125 2.16 -4.82 -14.32
N MET A 126 2.71 -4.82 -15.54
CA MET A 126 3.75 -3.88 -15.96
C MET A 126 3.22 -2.46 -16.00
N ARG A 127 1.95 -2.27 -16.37
CA ARG A 127 1.32 -0.95 -16.36
C ARG A 127 1.17 -0.38 -14.95
N ILE A 128 0.87 -1.20 -13.95
CA ILE A 128 0.85 -0.77 -12.54
C ILE A 128 2.28 -0.43 -12.07
N VAL A 129 3.27 -1.22 -12.47
CA VAL A 129 4.68 -0.98 -12.13
C VAL A 129 5.15 0.34 -12.71
N ASN A 130 4.98 0.55 -14.01
CA ASN A 130 5.38 1.80 -14.67
C ASN A 130 4.68 3.02 -14.04
N ASN A 131 3.42 2.87 -13.62
CA ASN A 131 2.68 3.92 -12.92
C ASN A 131 3.32 4.25 -11.55
N LEU A 132 3.69 3.23 -10.77
CA LEU A 132 4.41 3.41 -9.51
C LEU A 132 5.80 4.01 -9.71
N GLN A 133 6.56 3.53 -10.69
CA GLN A 133 7.90 4.05 -10.98
C GLN A 133 7.86 5.52 -11.39
N GLY A 134 6.90 5.91 -12.23
CA GLY A 134 6.69 7.32 -12.57
C GLY A 134 6.40 8.19 -11.36
N ALA A 135 5.55 7.72 -10.44
CA ALA A 135 5.29 8.42 -9.18
C ALA A 135 6.55 8.50 -8.29
N PHE A 136 7.39 7.46 -8.26
CA PHE A 136 8.64 7.49 -7.50
C PHE A 136 9.65 8.47 -8.12
N GLU A 137 9.77 8.50 -9.45
CA GLU A 137 10.65 9.45 -10.14
C GLU A 137 10.25 10.91 -9.90
N GLU A 138 8.95 11.19 -9.87
CA GLU A 138 8.40 12.53 -9.67
C GLU A 138 8.51 13.01 -8.21
N TYR A 139 8.15 12.16 -7.25
CA TYR A 139 7.97 12.60 -5.86
C TYR A 139 9.10 12.22 -4.91
N CYS A 140 9.87 11.17 -5.21
CA CYS A 140 10.99 10.71 -4.37
C CYS A 140 12.34 11.29 -4.82
#